data_AF-A0A2A5JNS1-F1
#
_entry.id   AF-A0A2A5JNS1-F1
#
_cell.length_a   1.000
_cell.length_b   1.000
_cell.length_c   1.000
_cell.angle_alpha   90.00
_cell.angle_beta   90.00
_cell.angle_gamma   90.00
#
_symmetry.space_group_name_H-M   'P 1'
#
loop_
_entity.id
_entity.type
_entity.pdbx_description
1 polymer ?
#
loop_
_entity_poly.entity_id
_entity_poly.type
_entity_poly.pdbx_seq_one_letter_code
_entity_poly.pdbx_strand_id
1 'polypeptide(L)'
;MSTSWHYDLLLPDAAIEGMQATVKRLDDVTPKIDQHIQQAAQEIGQRVNKALDEYQGQSPIRGVTDKPTKAKADELEPPKGNELPRAKLKAIKMKKYRPPCFMPGEDLAKNFKGGKQALEKEFYKQLKAQQHGINKMTVEQYLENRKTLTDLVKEHGHKKARKILTNGGMAQVSARKKLEDEMYESILKSLRKQGIKGRNADKVATEKLKEQMSQLAALHDPDLIAGGSDKINKLGNKNVNSSLGSQWSKGGRVSGMDEAARVALRTMGPTTQMNIELERCK
;
A
#
# COMPACT_ATOMS: atom_id res chain seq x y z
N MET A 1 7.44 49.27 46.50
CA MET A 1 7.02 48.48 45.32
C MET A 1 8.06 48.66 44.23
N SER A 2 8.69 47.58 43.78
CA SER A 2 9.25 47.46 42.42
C SER A 2 9.62 45.99 42.20
N THR A 3 8.79 45.25 41.46
CA THR A 3 9.02 43.87 41.04
C THR A 3 9.66 43.90 39.65
N SER A 4 10.96 43.61 39.58
CA SER A 4 11.65 43.31 38.33
C SER A 4 11.29 41.88 37.90
N TRP A 5 10.65 41.73 36.74
CA TRP A 5 10.43 40.44 36.10
C TRP A 5 11.64 40.10 35.23
N HIS A 6 12.39 39.07 35.61
CA HIS A 6 13.37 38.42 34.74
C HIS A 6 12.64 37.44 33.82
N TYR A 7 12.89 37.53 32.51
CA TYR A 7 12.41 36.56 31.53
C TYR A 7 13.39 35.38 31.47
N ASP A 8 13.07 34.27 32.13
CA ASP A 8 13.76 32.99 31.90
C ASP A 8 13.18 32.32 30.65
N LEU A 9 13.72 32.69 29.49
CA LEU A 9 13.47 32.02 28.22
C LEU A 9 14.64 31.10 27.84
N LEU A 10 15.07 30.25 28.78
CA LEU A 10 16.09 29.23 28.53
C LEU A 10 15.42 27.87 28.41
N LEU A 11 15.73 27.14 27.33
CA LEU A 11 15.31 25.76 27.15
C LEU A 11 15.83 24.93 28.33
N PRO A 12 15.06 23.96 28.86
CA PRO A 12 15.54 23.09 29.94
C PRO A 12 16.83 22.40 29.53
N ASP A 13 17.78 22.22 30.44
CA ASP A 13 19.12 21.66 30.15
C ASP A 13 19.04 20.32 29.41
N ALA A 14 18.07 19.47 29.74
CA ALA A 14 17.82 18.20 29.05
C ALA A 14 17.46 18.36 27.55
N ALA A 15 16.79 19.45 27.17
CA ALA A 15 16.50 19.75 25.77
C ALA A 15 17.77 20.25 25.04
N ILE A 16 18.62 21.00 25.72
CA ILE A 16 19.91 21.46 25.19
C ILE A 16 20.85 20.27 24.96
N GLU A 17 20.97 19.36 25.93
CA GLU A 17 21.77 18.14 25.82
C GLU A 17 21.27 17.22 24.68
N GLY A 18 19.95 17.05 24.55
CA GLY A 18 19.36 16.25 23.47
C GLY A 18 19.65 16.82 22.08
N MET A 19 19.62 18.15 21.93
CA MET A 19 19.99 18.82 20.68
C MET A 19 21.49 18.68 20.40
N GLN A 20 22.36 18.87 21.39
CA GLN A 20 23.81 18.70 21.25
C GLN A 20 24.19 17.27 20.86
N ALA A 21 23.54 16.26 21.44
CA ALA A 21 23.76 14.86 21.08
C ALA A 21 23.33 14.55 19.62
N THR A 22 22.29 15.23 19.12
CA THR A 22 21.83 15.09 17.73
C THR A 22 22.79 15.77 16.76
N VAL A 23 23.28 16.97 17.09
CA VAL A 23 24.30 17.69 16.32
C VAL A 23 25.59 16.86 16.24
N LYS A 24 26.05 16.29 17.35
CA LYS A 24 27.25 15.45 17.37
C LYS A 24 27.13 14.20 16.48
N ARG A 25 25.94 13.59 16.42
CA ARG A 25 25.68 12.48 15.49
C ARG A 25 25.69 12.92 14.03
N LEU A 26 25.24 14.14 13.73
CA LEU A 26 25.32 14.71 12.39
C LEU A 26 26.78 14.98 12.00
N ASP A 27 27.59 15.50 12.92
CA ASP A 27 29.03 15.72 12.72
C ASP A 27 29.79 14.41 12.43
N ASP A 28 29.37 13.29 13.05
CA ASP A 28 29.98 11.98 12.82
C ASP A 28 29.59 11.31 11.49
N VAL A 29 28.40 11.65 10.95
CA VAL A 29 27.82 11.00 9.77
C VAL A 29 28.10 11.77 8.48
N THR A 30 28.08 13.09 8.54
CA THR A 30 28.34 13.98 7.39
C THR A 30 29.66 13.65 6.66
N PRO A 31 30.83 13.55 7.32
CA PRO A 31 32.09 13.26 6.64
C PRO A 31 32.14 11.86 6.01
N LYS A 32 31.37 10.89 6.55
CA LYS A 32 31.28 9.54 5.96
C LYS A 32 30.48 9.54 4.66
N ILE A 33 29.41 10.33 4.60
CA ILE A 33 28.62 10.52 3.38
C ILE A 33 29.50 11.16 2.31
N ASP A 34 30.21 12.23 2.64
CA ASP A 34 31.11 12.91 1.71
C ASP A 34 32.21 11.97 1.19
N GLN A 35 32.81 11.17 2.08
CA GLN A 35 33.81 10.18 1.71
C GLN A 35 33.24 9.13 0.74
N HIS A 36 32.03 8.62 1.00
CA HIS A 36 31.41 7.63 0.11
C HIS A 36 31.01 8.21 -1.25
N ILE A 37 30.54 9.47 -1.29
CA ILE A 37 30.25 10.16 -2.55
C ILE A 37 31.54 10.36 -3.35
N GLN A 38 32.63 10.76 -2.71
CA GLN A 38 33.92 10.91 -3.38
C GLN A 38 34.47 9.58 -3.91
N GLN A 39 34.35 8.50 -3.14
CA GLN A 39 34.74 7.16 -3.59
C GLN A 39 33.92 6.71 -4.80
N ALA A 40 32.60 6.90 -4.77
CA ALA A 40 31.73 6.57 -5.90
C ALA A 40 32.07 7.39 -7.15
N ALA A 41 32.33 8.69 -6.99
CA ALA A 41 32.74 9.57 -8.10
C ALA A 41 34.09 9.13 -8.71
N GLN A 42 35.06 8.75 -7.88
CA GLN A 42 36.34 8.22 -8.34
C GLN A 42 36.17 6.90 -9.10
N GLU A 43 35.35 5.99 -8.58
CA GLU A 43 35.10 4.70 -9.22
C GLU A 43 34.40 4.87 -10.58
N ILE A 44 33.42 5.77 -10.66
CA ILE A 44 32.77 6.13 -11.93
C ILE A 44 33.79 6.71 -12.91
N GLY A 45 34.62 7.67 -12.46
CA GLY A 45 35.66 8.28 -13.29
C GLY A 45 36.65 7.25 -13.86
N GLN A 46 37.11 6.31 -13.02
CA GLN A 46 37.99 5.22 -13.46
C GLN A 46 37.32 4.31 -14.49
N ARG A 47 36.04 3.96 -14.29
CA ARG A 47 35.28 3.12 -15.23
C ARG A 47 35.07 3.80 -16.57
N VAL A 48 34.76 5.10 -16.57
CA VAL A 48 34.58 5.89 -17.81
C VAL A 48 35.90 6.01 -18.55
N ASN A 49 37.01 6.33 -17.86
CA ASN A 49 38.32 6.44 -18.49
C ASN A 49 38.76 5.10 -19.08
N LYS A 50 38.58 4.00 -18.35
CA LYS A 50 38.84 2.65 -18.88
C LYS A 50 38.00 2.33 -20.12
N ALA A 51 36.71 2.68 -20.11
CA ALA A 51 35.83 2.47 -21.27
C ALA A 51 36.23 3.33 -22.48
N LEU A 52 36.75 4.55 -22.25
CA LEU A 52 37.30 5.40 -23.30
C LEU A 52 38.61 4.84 -23.87
N ASP A 53 39.49 4.32 -23.02
CA ASP A 53 40.77 3.70 -23.44
C ASP A 53 40.54 2.39 -24.22
N GLU A 54 39.54 1.61 -23.83
CA GLU A 54 39.15 0.37 -24.50
C GLU A 54 38.30 0.61 -25.76
N TYR A 55 37.88 1.85 -26.02
CA TYR A 55 37.09 2.22 -27.19
C TYR A 55 37.94 2.21 -28.47
N GLN A 56 37.98 1.05 -29.13
CA GLN A 56 38.50 0.91 -30.49
C GLN A 56 37.39 1.29 -31.48
N GLY A 57 37.15 2.59 -31.66
CA GLY A 57 36.13 3.07 -32.61
C GLY A 57 36.32 2.47 -34.01
N GLN A 58 35.21 2.10 -34.68
CA GLN A 58 35.25 1.85 -36.12
C GLN A 58 35.70 3.15 -36.82
N SER A 59 36.70 3.04 -37.70
CA SER A 59 37.15 4.18 -38.53
C SER A 59 35.96 4.86 -39.20
N PRO A 60 35.88 6.20 -39.22
CA PRO A 60 34.79 6.89 -39.89
C PRO A 60 34.80 6.51 -41.37
N ILE A 61 33.76 5.80 -41.81
CA ILE A 61 33.53 5.51 -43.22
C ILE A 61 33.39 6.87 -43.92
N ARG A 62 34.29 7.16 -44.85
CA ARG A 62 34.27 8.36 -45.69
C ARG A 62 33.02 8.31 -46.58
N GLY A 63 31.90 8.80 -46.07
CA GLY A 63 30.58 8.77 -46.72
C GLY A 63 30.12 10.16 -47.15
N VAL A 64 29.65 10.25 -48.39
CA VAL A 64 29.14 11.45 -49.08
C VAL A 64 28.04 12.15 -48.28
N THR A 65 28.12 13.48 -48.19
CA THR A 65 27.09 14.37 -47.61
C THR A 65 25.77 14.13 -48.35
N ASP A 66 24.74 13.63 -47.64
CA ASP A 66 23.29 13.74 -47.95
C ASP A 66 22.44 12.51 -47.55
N LYS A 67 23.01 11.47 -46.92
CA LYS A 67 22.21 10.38 -46.31
C LYS A 67 22.65 10.05 -44.89
N PRO A 68 21.93 10.53 -43.84
CA PRO A 68 22.24 10.14 -42.48
C PRO A 68 21.85 8.68 -42.25
N THR A 69 22.83 7.80 -42.07
CA THR A 69 22.62 6.46 -41.53
C THR A 69 22.81 6.53 -40.02
N LYS A 70 21.77 6.20 -39.24
CA LYS A 70 21.87 6.14 -37.78
C LYS A 70 22.84 5.02 -37.39
N ALA A 71 23.97 5.37 -36.80
CA ALA A 71 24.79 4.40 -36.09
C ALA A 71 23.95 3.80 -34.96
N LYS A 72 23.72 2.50 -35.02
CA LYS A 72 23.08 1.74 -33.96
C LYS A 72 24.16 1.48 -32.91
N ALA A 73 24.16 2.26 -31.83
CA ALA A 73 24.93 1.90 -30.64
C ALA A 73 24.21 0.71 -30.00
N ASP A 74 24.92 -0.40 -29.76
CA ASP A 74 24.36 -1.50 -28.98
C ASP A 74 24.19 -1.05 -27.53
N GLU A 75 22.94 -0.96 -27.08
CA GLU A 75 22.59 -0.64 -25.69
C GLU A 75 22.95 -1.86 -24.83
N LEU A 76 24.07 -1.78 -24.11
CA LEU A 76 24.50 -2.82 -23.17
C LEU A 76 23.61 -2.82 -21.93
N GLU A 77 23.11 -3.99 -21.52
CA GLU A 77 22.36 -4.11 -20.26
C GLU A 77 23.27 -3.78 -19.06
N PRO A 78 22.76 -3.09 -18.03
CA PRO A 78 23.54 -2.80 -16.84
C PRO A 78 23.97 -4.09 -16.13
N PRO A 79 25.20 -4.18 -15.60
CA PRO A 79 25.70 -5.37 -14.93
C PRO A 79 24.85 -5.68 -13.69
N LYS A 80 24.18 -6.84 -13.70
CA LYS A 80 23.47 -7.39 -12.54
C LYS A 80 24.48 -7.74 -11.44
N GLY A 81 24.35 -7.12 -10.27
CA GLY A 81 25.13 -7.50 -9.07
C GLY A 81 25.67 -6.36 -8.21
N ASN A 82 25.60 -5.10 -8.66
CA ASN A 82 26.15 -3.96 -7.90
C ASN A 82 25.13 -3.29 -6.95
N GLU A 83 24.06 -4.00 -6.58
CA GLU A 83 23.19 -3.53 -5.51
C GLU A 83 23.93 -3.72 -4.19
N LEU A 84 24.38 -2.61 -3.58
CA LEU A 84 24.77 -2.61 -2.17
C LEU A 84 23.68 -3.35 -1.39
N PRO A 85 24.01 -4.38 -0.57
CA PRO A 85 22.99 -5.07 0.21
C PRO A 85 22.35 -4.04 1.13
N ARG A 86 21.16 -3.56 0.74
CA ARG A 86 20.37 -2.63 1.53
C ARG A 86 20.12 -3.35 2.85
N ALA A 87 20.82 -2.97 3.91
CA ALA A 87 20.45 -3.34 5.26
C ALA A 87 18.95 -3.08 5.36
N LYS A 88 18.16 -4.12 5.70
CA LYS A 88 16.70 -3.99 5.84
C LYS A 88 16.42 -3.05 7.00
N LEU A 89 16.48 -1.74 6.74
CA LEU A 89 16.09 -0.70 7.70
C LEU A 89 14.68 -1.06 8.13
N LYS A 90 14.50 -1.36 9.43
CA LYS A 90 13.18 -1.60 9.99
C LYS A 90 12.33 -0.39 9.62
N ALA A 91 11.22 -0.65 8.92
CA ALA A 91 10.35 0.43 8.47
C ALA A 91 9.93 1.27 9.69
N ILE A 92 10.22 2.56 9.63
CA ILE A 92 9.81 3.52 10.65
C ILE A 92 8.29 3.60 10.61
N LYS A 93 7.62 3.40 11.74
CA LYS A 93 6.15 3.40 11.84
C LYS A 93 5.69 4.60 12.64
N MET A 94 4.59 5.22 12.24
CA MET A 94 3.98 6.29 13.02
C MET A 94 3.54 5.81 14.41
N LYS A 95 3.27 6.75 15.33
CA LYS A 95 2.64 6.44 16.61
C LYS A 95 1.35 5.66 16.35
N LYS A 96 1.15 4.57 17.09
CA LYS A 96 -0.03 3.71 16.90
C LYS A 96 -1.31 4.52 17.13
N TYR A 97 -2.22 4.48 16.17
CA TYR A 97 -3.52 5.14 16.26
C TYR A 97 -4.66 4.11 16.28
N ARG A 98 -5.62 4.32 17.18
CA ARG A 98 -6.80 3.46 17.36
C ARG A 98 -8.06 4.26 17.01
N PRO A 99 -8.60 4.14 15.79
CA PRO A 99 -9.89 4.73 15.48
C PRO A 99 -11.01 4.06 16.30
N PRO A 100 -12.19 4.71 16.42
CA PRO A 100 -13.35 4.09 17.04
C PRO A 100 -13.63 2.68 16.53
N CYS A 101 -14.02 1.79 17.45
CA CYS A 101 -14.22 0.37 17.20
C CYS A 101 -15.30 0.11 16.12
N PHE A 102 -15.28 -1.08 15.52
CA PHE A 102 -16.22 -1.50 14.48
C PHE A 102 -17.17 -2.57 15.02
N MET A 103 -18.42 -2.58 14.56
CA MET A 103 -19.37 -3.64 14.89
C MET A 103 -20.22 -4.02 13.68
N PRO A 104 -20.65 -5.29 13.56
CA PRO A 104 -21.64 -5.65 12.56
C PRO A 104 -22.96 -4.90 12.85
N GLY A 105 -23.63 -4.45 11.81
CA GLY A 105 -24.97 -3.86 11.96
C GLY A 105 -25.98 -4.90 12.44
N GLU A 106 -27.04 -4.46 13.14
CA GLU A 106 -28.04 -5.37 13.72
C GLU A 106 -28.71 -6.28 12.70
N ASP A 107 -29.11 -5.73 11.55
CA ASP A 107 -29.77 -6.51 10.49
C ASP A 107 -28.83 -7.57 9.90
N LEU A 108 -27.54 -7.25 9.80
CA LEU A 108 -26.54 -8.22 9.39
C LEU A 108 -26.39 -9.31 10.44
N ALA A 109 -26.37 -8.94 11.73
CA ALA A 109 -26.28 -9.88 12.83
C ALA A 109 -27.46 -10.87 12.87
N LYS A 110 -28.68 -10.38 12.59
CA LYS A 110 -29.90 -11.21 12.56
C LYS A 110 -29.93 -12.18 11.38
N ASN A 111 -29.44 -11.77 10.21
CA ASN A 111 -29.64 -12.50 8.94
C ASN A 111 -28.40 -13.23 8.42
N PHE A 112 -27.29 -13.25 9.17
CA PHE A 112 -26.06 -13.86 8.69
C PHE A 112 -26.15 -15.40 8.61
N LYS A 113 -25.94 -15.96 7.42
CA LYS A 113 -25.85 -17.40 7.21
C LYS A 113 -24.69 -17.99 8.02
N GLY A 114 -24.98 -18.91 8.93
CA GLY A 114 -24.00 -19.52 9.85
C GLY A 114 -24.02 -18.95 11.27
N GLY A 115 -24.92 -18.00 11.56
CA GLY A 115 -25.17 -17.49 12.91
C GLY A 115 -24.10 -16.53 13.42
N LYS A 116 -24.26 -16.10 14.68
CA LYS A 116 -23.45 -15.05 15.31
C LYS A 116 -21.96 -15.38 15.28
N GLN A 117 -21.56 -16.59 15.66
CA GLN A 117 -20.13 -16.96 15.71
C GLN A 117 -19.46 -16.90 14.33
N ALA A 118 -20.14 -17.34 13.26
CA ALA A 118 -19.61 -17.27 11.90
C ALA A 118 -19.49 -15.82 11.42
N LEU A 119 -20.48 -14.98 11.72
CA LEU A 119 -20.43 -13.54 11.44
C LEU A 119 -19.23 -12.90 12.13
N GLU A 120 -19.04 -13.18 13.41
CA GLU A 120 -17.97 -12.62 14.22
C GLU A 120 -16.59 -12.96 13.68
N LYS A 121 -16.40 -14.21 13.25
CA LYS A 121 -15.16 -14.69 12.62
C LYS A 121 -14.89 -13.99 11.29
N GLU A 122 -15.90 -13.92 10.42
CA GLU A 122 -15.76 -13.29 9.10
C GLU A 122 -15.57 -11.77 9.21
N PHE A 123 -16.29 -11.12 10.12
CA PHE A 123 -16.14 -9.69 10.42
C PHE A 123 -14.74 -9.37 10.93
N TYR A 124 -14.23 -10.15 11.89
CA TYR A 124 -12.87 -9.97 12.39
C TYR A 124 -11.82 -10.21 11.30
N LYS A 125 -11.98 -11.26 10.49
CA LYS A 125 -11.08 -11.57 9.38
C LYS A 125 -10.97 -10.41 8.39
N GLN A 126 -12.10 -9.84 7.97
CA GLN A 126 -12.10 -8.69 7.06
C GLN A 126 -11.55 -7.43 7.74
N LEU A 127 -11.93 -7.16 8.99
CA LEU A 127 -11.39 -6.02 9.74
C LEU A 127 -9.85 -6.08 9.86
N LYS A 128 -9.27 -7.26 10.08
CA LYS A 128 -7.81 -7.43 10.09
C LYS A 128 -7.18 -7.34 8.71
N ALA A 129 -7.86 -7.74 7.65
CA ALA A 129 -7.39 -7.52 6.29
C ALA A 129 -7.29 -6.02 5.97
N GLN A 130 -8.28 -5.22 6.39
CA GLN A 130 -8.26 -3.77 6.27
C GLN A 130 -7.09 -3.15 7.04
N GLN A 131 -6.91 -3.53 8.31
CA GLN A 131 -5.79 -3.06 9.13
C GLN A 131 -4.44 -3.36 8.47
N HIS A 132 -4.27 -4.59 7.96
CA HIS A 132 -3.06 -5.02 7.29
C HIS A 132 -2.80 -4.24 6.00
N GLY A 133 -3.85 -4.00 5.20
CA GLY A 133 -3.77 -3.18 4.00
C GLY A 133 -3.34 -1.75 4.30
N ILE A 134 -3.94 -1.12 5.32
CA ILE A 134 -3.56 0.24 5.75
C ILE A 134 -2.09 0.28 6.18
N ASN A 135 -1.68 -0.65 7.04
CA ASN A 135 -0.33 -0.66 7.62
C ASN A 135 0.78 -1.07 6.65
N LYS A 136 0.44 -1.43 5.41
CA LYS A 136 1.42 -1.63 4.33
C LYS A 136 1.78 -0.35 3.60
N MET A 137 0.97 0.70 3.73
CA MET A 137 1.20 1.97 3.06
C MET A 137 2.09 2.89 3.89
N THR A 138 2.78 3.78 3.21
CA THR A 138 3.39 4.95 3.84
C THR A 138 2.32 5.98 4.16
N VAL A 139 2.63 6.91 5.08
CA VAL A 139 1.75 8.02 5.45
C VAL A 139 1.49 8.93 4.25
N GLU A 140 2.49 9.14 3.39
CA GLU A 140 2.35 9.90 2.14
C GLU A 140 1.37 9.21 1.18
N GLN A 141 1.60 7.93 0.86
CA GLN A 141 0.73 7.17 -0.03
C GLN A 141 -0.72 7.15 0.45
N TYR A 142 -0.92 6.99 1.76
CA TYR A 142 -2.25 7.04 2.37
C TYR A 142 -2.90 8.41 2.16
N LEU A 143 -2.20 9.51 2.48
CA LEU A 143 -2.74 10.86 2.35
C LEU A 143 -3.01 11.26 0.89
N GLU A 144 -2.17 10.84 -0.04
CA GLU A 144 -2.39 11.04 -1.47
C GLU A 144 -3.66 10.33 -1.94
N ASN A 145 -3.81 9.04 -1.61
CA ASN A 145 -5.02 8.28 -1.97
C ASN A 145 -6.29 8.92 -1.39
N ARG A 146 -6.21 9.40 -0.14
CA ARG A 146 -7.30 10.12 0.53
C ARG A 146 -7.63 11.45 -0.17
N LYS A 147 -6.61 12.20 -0.58
CA LYS A 147 -6.77 13.45 -1.34
C LYS A 147 -7.41 13.20 -2.69
N THR A 148 -6.89 12.26 -3.48
CA THR A 148 -7.44 11.90 -4.79
C THR A 148 -8.90 11.50 -4.70
N LEU A 149 -9.27 10.66 -3.73
CA LEU A 149 -10.67 10.30 -3.50
C LEU A 149 -11.52 11.53 -3.17
N THR A 150 -11.04 12.40 -2.29
CA THR A 150 -11.77 13.59 -1.84
C THR A 150 -12.02 14.56 -3.00
N ASP A 151 -10.99 14.82 -3.81
CA ASP A 151 -11.07 15.70 -4.98
C ASP A 151 -12.07 15.16 -6.00
N LEU A 152 -11.99 13.86 -6.32
CA LEU A 152 -12.94 13.21 -7.24
C LEU A 152 -14.38 13.22 -6.70
N VAL A 153 -14.57 13.01 -5.40
CA VAL A 153 -15.90 13.08 -4.78
C VAL A 153 -16.47 14.49 -4.88
N LYS A 154 -15.65 15.52 -4.66
CA LYS A 154 -16.07 16.93 -4.78
C LYS A 154 -16.48 17.26 -6.22
N GLU A 155 -15.74 16.77 -7.21
CA GLU A 155 -15.98 17.09 -8.62
C GLU A 155 -17.11 16.27 -9.25
N HIS A 156 -17.27 15.02 -8.85
CA HIS A 156 -18.12 14.06 -9.57
C HIS A 156 -19.15 13.34 -8.71
N GLY A 157 -19.11 13.54 -7.39
CA GLY A 157 -19.88 12.77 -6.42
C GLY A 157 -19.34 11.34 -6.21
N HIS A 158 -19.77 10.72 -5.11
CA HIS A 158 -19.25 9.43 -4.64
C HIS A 158 -19.28 8.30 -5.68
N LYS A 159 -20.40 8.16 -6.40
CA LYS A 159 -20.61 7.04 -7.34
C LYS A 159 -19.63 7.11 -8.51
N LYS A 160 -19.45 8.30 -9.10
CA LYS A 160 -18.59 8.49 -10.26
C LYS A 160 -17.11 8.51 -9.85
N ALA A 161 -16.78 9.11 -8.70
CA ALA A 161 -15.43 9.04 -8.12
C ALA A 161 -14.96 7.59 -7.93
N ARG A 162 -15.81 6.73 -7.34
CA ARG A 162 -15.50 5.31 -7.18
C ARG A 162 -15.28 4.61 -8.52
N LYS A 163 -16.16 4.85 -9.50
CA LYS A 163 -16.04 4.26 -10.84
C LYS A 163 -14.72 4.65 -11.52
N ILE A 164 -14.28 5.90 -11.37
CA ILE A 164 -13.01 6.39 -11.92
C ILE A 164 -11.83 5.67 -11.25
N LEU A 165 -11.79 5.67 -9.92
CA LEU A 165 -10.70 5.04 -9.15
C LEU A 165 -10.54 3.54 -9.41
N THR A 166 -11.66 2.84 -9.66
CA THR A 166 -11.64 1.40 -9.91
C THR A 166 -11.60 1.06 -11.40
N ASN A 167 -11.43 2.05 -12.28
CA ASN A 167 -11.52 1.89 -13.73
C ASN A 167 -12.75 1.04 -14.16
N GLY A 168 -13.93 1.40 -13.66
CA GLY A 168 -15.17 0.65 -13.89
C GLY A 168 -15.34 -0.66 -13.10
N GLY A 169 -14.39 -0.99 -12.20
CA GLY A 169 -14.40 -2.21 -11.39
C GLY A 169 -13.70 -3.39 -12.06
N MET A 170 -12.86 -3.14 -13.07
CA MET A 170 -12.21 -4.22 -13.84
C MET A 170 -11.37 -5.15 -12.97
N ALA A 171 -10.62 -4.63 -11.99
CA ALA A 171 -9.86 -5.46 -11.06
C ALA A 171 -10.77 -6.38 -10.25
N GLN A 172 -11.94 -5.90 -9.82
CA GLN A 172 -12.94 -6.71 -9.13
C GLN A 172 -13.52 -7.79 -10.03
N VAL A 173 -13.84 -7.47 -11.29
CA VAL A 173 -14.36 -8.44 -12.27
C VAL A 173 -13.32 -9.54 -12.54
N SER A 174 -12.07 -9.16 -12.78
CA SER A 174 -10.99 -10.11 -13.03
C SER A 174 -10.76 -11.04 -11.83
N ALA A 175 -10.69 -10.48 -10.62
CA ALA A 175 -10.50 -11.27 -9.41
C ALA A 175 -11.69 -12.20 -9.11
N ARG A 176 -12.92 -11.75 -9.38
CA ARG A 176 -14.11 -12.61 -9.26
C ARG A 176 -14.08 -13.76 -10.25
N LYS A 177 -13.76 -13.50 -11.52
CA LYS A 177 -13.68 -14.55 -12.54
C LYS A 177 -12.65 -15.61 -12.18
N LYS A 178 -11.45 -15.18 -11.76
CA LYS A 178 -10.40 -16.10 -11.31
C LYS A 178 -10.87 -16.99 -10.16
N LEU A 179 -11.57 -16.41 -9.19
CA LEU A 179 -12.14 -17.20 -8.09
C LEU A 179 -13.22 -18.17 -8.58
N GLU A 180 -14.10 -17.71 -9.46
CA GLU A 180 -15.18 -18.53 -10.03
C GLU A 180 -14.59 -19.79 -10.66
N ASP A 181 -13.53 -19.63 -11.45
CA ASP A 181 -12.81 -20.73 -12.10
C ASP A 181 -12.15 -21.68 -11.05
N GLU A 182 -11.42 -21.14 -10.06
CA GLU A 182 -10.77 -21.95 -9.01
C GLU A 182 -11.78 -22.72 -8.14
N MET A 183 -12.90 -22.08 -7.78
CA MET A 183 -13.96 -22.70 -7.00
C MET A 183 -14.70 -23.76 -7.80
N TYR A 184 -14.98 -23.50 -9.08
CA TYR A 184 -15.62 -24.47 -9.96
C TYR A 184 -14.82 -25.77 -10.04
N GLU A 185 -13.52 -25.66 -10.32
CA GLU A 185 -12.61 -26.81 -10.40
C GLU A 185 -12.52 -27.57 -9.07
N SER A 186 -12.46 -26.85 -7.95
CA SER A 186 -12.45 -27.45 -6.62
C SER A 186 -13.74 -28.23 -6.32
N ILE A 187 -14.89 -27.66 -6.65
CA ILE A 187 -16.20 -28.30 -6.48
C ILE A 187 -16.30 -29.54 -7.37
N LEU A 188 -15.95 -29.44 -8.66
CA LEU A 188 -15.94 -30.57 -9.59
C LEU A 188 -15.05 -31.70 -9.10
N LYS A 189 -13.84 -31.39 -8.62
CA LYS A 189 -12.92 -32.38 -8.06
C LYS A 189 -13.52 -33.09 -6.86
N SER A 190 -14.24 -32.37 -6.00
CA SER A 190 -14.97 -32.95 -4.86
C SER A 190 -16.12 -33.87 -5.31
N LEU A 191 -16.93 -33.43 -6.28
CA LEU A 191 -18.04 -34.21 -6.83
C LEU A 191 -17.56 -35.50 -7.51
N ARG A 192 -16.47 -35.42 -8.29
CA ARG A 192 -15.85 -36.58 -8.94
C ARG A 192 -15.37 -37.62 -7.93
N LYS A 193 -14.80 -37.18 -6.80
CA LYS A 193 -14.42 -38.08 -5.68
C LYS A 193 -15.63 -38.76 -5.03
N GLN A 194 -16.80 -38.12 -5.08
CA GLN A 194 -18.06 -38.68 -4.60
C GLN A 194 -18.77 -39.54 -5.66
N GLY A 195 -18.13 -39.81 -6.80
CA GLY A 195 -18.70 -40.61 -7.89
C GLY A 195 -19.64 -39.87 -8.83
N ILE A 196 -19.92 -38.58 -8.59
CA ILE A 196 -20.77 -37.75 -9.45
C ILE A 196 -19.94 -37.27 -10.65
N LYS A 197 -20.37 -37.58 -11.87
CA LYS A 197 -19.60 -37.33 -13.11
C LYS A 197 -20.47 -36.79 -14.24
N GLY A 198 -19.81 -36.32 -15.30
CA GLY A 198 -20.44 -35.82 -16.53
C GLY A 198 -21.39 -34.64 -16.27
N ARG A 199 -22.44 -34.53 -17.09
CA ARG A 199 -23.40 -33.41 -17.04
C ARG A 199 -24.02 -33.18 -15.65
N ASN A 200 -24.20 -34.23 -14.85
CA ASN A 200 -24.72 -34.10 -13.49
C ASN A 200 -23.72 -33.40 -12.55
N ALA A 201 -22.43 -33.68 -12.68
CA ALA A 201 -21.39 -32.99 -11.90
C ALA A 201 -21.32 -31.51 -12.28
N ASP A 202 -21.36 -31.18 -13.57
CA ASP A 202 -21.32 -29.79 -14.05
C ASP A 202 -22.52 -28.97 -13.55
N LYS A 203 -23.74 -29.56 -13.60
CA LYS A 203 -24.94 -28.91 -13.10
C LYS A 203 -24.85 -28.61 -11.60
N VAL A 204 -24.48 -29.62 -10.80
CA VAL A 204 -24.35 -29.46 -9.34
C VAL A 204 -23.21 -28.49 -8.99
N ALA A 205 -22.10 -28.52 -9.72
CA ALA A 205 -21.00 -27.60 -9.52
C ALA A 205 -21.40 -26.15 -9.82
N THR A 206 -22.11 -25.93 -10.93
CA THR A 206 -22.62 -24.61 -11.33
C THR A 206 -23.58 -24.04 -10.29
N GLU A 207 -24.52 -24.84 -9.80
CA GLU A 207 -25.48 -24.42 -8.77
C GLU A 207 -24.79 -24.08 -7.44
N LYS A 208 -23.87 -24.93 -6.97
CA LYS A 208 -23.08 -24.67 -5.75
C LYS A 208 -22.18 -23.44 -5.90
N LEU A 209 -21.53 -23.28 -7.05
CA LEU A 209 -20.70 -22.13 -7.34
C LEU A 209 -21.54 -20.85 -7.28
N LYS A 210 -22.69 -20.83 -7.97
CA LYS A 210 -23.60 -19.67 -7.97
C LYS A 210 -24.04 -19.30 -6.56
N GLU A 211 -24.39 -20.28 -5.74
CA GLU A 211 -24.75 -20.03 -4.34
C GLU A 211 -23.58 -19.41 -3.56
N GLN A 212 -22.39 -20.00 -3.63
CA GLN A 212 -21.22 -19.51 -2.89
C GLN A 212 -20.76 -18.13 -3.38
N MET A 213 -20.69 -17.93 -4.69
CA MET A 213 -20.30 -16.66 -5.32
C MET A 213 -21.30 -15.53 -5.10
N SER A 214 -22.57 -15.85 -4.81
CA SER A 214 -23.57 -14.86 -4.44
C SER A 214 -23.26 -14.18 -3.10
N GLN A 215 -22.49 -14.83 -2.22
CA GLN A 215 -22.15 -14.34 -0.89
C GLN A 215 -20.80 -13.61 -0.84
N LEU A 216 -19.92 -13.87 -1.81
CA LEU A 216 -18.55 -13.35 -1.82
C LEU A 216 -18.43 -12.09 -2.68
N ALA A 217 -17.47 -11.23 -2.33
CA ALA A 217 -17.02 -10.10 -3.12
C ALA A 217 -15.48 -10.03 -3.17
N ALA A 218 -14.95 -9.52 -4.27
CA ALA A 218 -13.56 -9.08 -4.43
C ALA A 218 -13.35 -7.78 -3.67
N LEU A 219 -12.56 -7.84 -2.60
CA LEU A 219 -12.44 -6.76 -1.63
C LEU A 219 -11.17 -5.94 -1.87
N HIS A 220 -11.30 -4.62 -1.75
CA HIS A 220 -10.14 -3.75 -1.58
C HIS A 220 -9.69 -3.85 -0.12
N ASP A 221 -8.45 -4.26 0.09
CA ASP A 221 -7.80 -4.31 1.39
C ASP A 221 -6.53 -3.43 1.33
N PRO A 222 -6.60 -2.13 1.67
CA PRO A 222 -7.69 -1.49 2.39
C PRO A 222 -8.81 -0.92 1.52
N ASP A 223 -9.96 -0.57 2.11
CA ASP A 223 -11.05 0.15 1.42
C ASP A 223 -10.54 1.48 0.84
N LEU A 224 -11.05 1.88 -0.33
CA LEU A 224 -10.74 3.17 -0.96
C LEU A 224 -10.98 4.35 -0.01
N ILE A 225 -12.04 4.29 0.80
CA ILE A 225 -12.35 5.32 1.80
C ILE A 225 -11.23 5.41 2.85
N ALA A 226 -10.61 4.28 3.20
CA ALA A 226 -9.47 4.21 4.11
C ALA A 226 -8.11 4.28 3.39
N GLY A 227 -8.05 4.92 2.22
CA GLY A 227 -6.82 5.18 1.47
C GLY A 227 -6.34 4.00 0.63
N GLY A 228 -7.17 3.01 0.35
CA GLY A 228 -6.84 1.90 -0.53
C GLY A 228 -6.74 2.27 -2.01
N SER A 229 -6.17 1.34 -2.78
CA SER A 229 -6.09 1.39 -4.24
C SER A 229 -6.97 0.31 -4.89
N ASP A 230 -7.14 0.35 -6.21
CA ASP A 230 -7.84 -0.69 -7.00
C ASP A 230 -7.02 -1.99 -7.12
N LYS A 231 -6.66 -2.59 -5.97
CA LYS A 231 -5.96 -3.87 -5.87
C LYS A 231 -6.81 -4.83 -5.07
N ILE A 232 -7.13 -5.97 -5.66
CA ILE A 232 -7.88 -7.04 -5.00
C ILE A 232 -6.91 -8.04 -4.42
N ASN A 233 -6.88 -8.11 -3.09
CA ASN A 233 -5.97 -9.00 -2.38
C ASN A 233 -6.68 -10.25 -1.87
N LYS A 234 -7.99 -10.18 -1.61
CA LYS A 234 -8.76 -11.25 -0.98
C LYS A 234 -10.24 -11.19 -1.36
N LEU A 235 -10.91 -12.27 -1.02
CA LEU A 235 -12.35 -12.41 -1.12
C LEU A 235 -12.95 -12.59 0.27
N GLY A 236 -14.13 -12.02 0.47
CA GLY A 236 -14.86 -12.13 1.71
C GLY A 236 -16.34 -11.95 1.50
N ASN A 237 -17.12 -12.19 2.56
CA ASN A 237 -18.55 -11.97 2.55
C ASN A 237 -18.88 -10.51 2.20
N LYS A 238 -19.69 -10.30 1.16
CA LYS A 238 -20.02 -8.98 0.62
C LYS A 238 -20.82 -8.11 1.60
N ASN A 239 -21.66 -8.71 2.44
CA ASN A 239 -22.51 -7.98 3.39
C ASN A 239 -21.67 -7.49 4.58
N VAL A 240 -20.71 -8.31 5.03
CA VAL A 240 -19.70 -7.91 6.02
C VAL A 240 -18.86 -6.76 5.47
N ASN A 241 -18.39 -6.87 4.23
CA ASN A 241 -17.60 -5.80 3.60
C ASN A 241 -18.40 -4.50 3.49
N SER A 242 -19.67 -4.57 3.07
CA SER A 242 -20.56 -3.41 3.02
C SER A 242 -20.76 -2.77 4.40
N SER A 243 -20.96 -3.60 5.43
CA SER A 243 -21.09 -3.14 6.81
C SER A 243 -19.83 -2.42 7.29
N LEU A 244 -18.63 -2.95 7.03
CA LEU A 244 -17.36 -2.29 7.33
C LEU A 244 -17.20 -0.98 6.53
N GLY A 245 -17.47 -1.03 5.23
CA GLY A 245 -17.40 0.12 4.31
C GLY A 245 -18.22 1.31 4.79
N SER A 246 -19.46 1.05 5.23
CA SER A 246 -20.38 2.06 5.74
C SER A 246 -19.95 2.72 7.06
N GLN A 247 -19.03 2.10 7.80
CA GLN A 247 -18.56 2.59 9.09
C GLN A 247 -17.38 3.54 8.99
N TRP A 248 -16.62 3.50 7.88
CA TRP A 248 -15.43 4.35 7.72
C TRP A 248 -15.73 5.84 7.85
N SER A 249 -16.84 6.32 7.28
CA SER A 249 -17.25 7.72 7.37
C SER A 249 -17.83 8.12 8.72
N LYS A 250 -18.07 7.17 9.63
CA LYS A 250 -18.73 7.42 10.92
C LYS A 250 -17.71 7.66 12.04
N GLY A 251 -18.11 8.45 13.03
CA GLY A 251 -17.37 8.62 14.29
C GLY A 251 -15.97 9.20 14.13
N GLY A 252 -15.67 9.91 13.03
CA GLY A 252 -14.34 10.48 12.79
C GLY A 252 -13.21 9.45 12.63
N ARG A 253 -13.53 8.19 12.28
CA ARG A 253 -12.51 7.14 12.11
C ARG A 253 -11.45 7.55 11.09
N VAL A 254 -11.90 7.93 9.89
CA VAL A 254 -11.00 8.33 8.80
C VAL A 254 -10.36 9.68 9.05
N SER A 255 -11.10 10.68 9.54
CA SER A 255 -10.52 12.00 9.81
C SER A 255 -9.43 11.96 10.89
N GLY A 256 -9.60 11.14 11.93
CA GLY A 256 -8.56 10.94 12.93
C GLY A 256 -7.35 10.16 12.41
N MET A 257 -7.55 9.21 11.50
CA MET A 257 -6.44 8.56 10.77
C MET A 257 -5.70 9.56 9.87
N ASP A 258 -6.44 10.43 9.16
CA ASP A 258 -5.87 11.50 8.32
C ASP A 258 -5.00 12.44 9.17
N GLU A 259 -5.46 12.83 10.36
CA GLU A 259 -4.68 13.70 11.25
C GLU A 259 -3.41 13.01 11.79
N ALA A 260 -3.53 11.76 12.25
CA ALA A 260 -2.37 11.00 12.72
C ALA A 260 -1.30 10.84 11.61
N ALA A 261 -1.74 10.58 10.37
CA ALA A 261 -0.85 10.49 9.22
C ALA A 261 -0.19 11.83 8.88
N ARG A 262 -0.91 12.97 8.95
CA ARG A 262 -0.32 14.30 8.72
C ARG A 262 0.73 14.66 9.77
N VAL A 263 0.46 14.36 11.05
CA VAL A 263 1.44 14.56 12.12
C VAL A 263 2.71 13.76 11.83
N ALA A 264 2.56 12.47 11.50
CA ALA A 264 3.69 11.60 11.17
C ALA A 264 4.46 12.03 9.91
N LEU A 265 3.76 12.51 8.88
CA LEU A 265 4.40 13.05 7.69
C LEU A 265 5.31 14.23 8.04
N ARG A 266 4.84 15.16 8.89
CA ARG A 266 5.63 16.34 9.31
C ARG A 266 6.81 15.98 10.23
N THR A 267 6.65 15.01 11.13
CA THR A 267 7.63 14.74 12.18
C THR A 267 8.58 13.59 11.88
N MET A 268 8.18 12.66 11.01
CA MET A 268 8.91 11.41 10.73
C MET A 268 9.21 11.23 9.22
N GLY A 269 8.56 12.00 8.35
CA GLY A 269 8.80 12.02 6.92
C GLY A 269 7.91 11.09 6.10
N PRO A 270 7.95 11.21 4.76
CA PRO A 270 6.99 10.60 3.83
C PRO A 270 7.02 9.08 3.79
N THR A 271 8.20 8.48 4.04
CA THR A 271 8.39 7.02 4.00
C THR A 271 7.94 6.31 5.29
N THR A 272 7.49 7.06 6.29
CA THR A 272 6.93 6.50 7.53
C THR A 272 5.73 5.63 7.22
N GLN A 273 5.67 4.42 7.78
CA GLN A 273 4.55 3.51 7.61
C GLN A 273 3.36 3.87 8.50
N MET A 274 2.16 3.66 7.98
CA MET A 274 0.92 3.68 8.75
C MET A 274 0.97 2.64 9.89
N ASN A 275 0.36 2.98 11.03
CA ASN A 275 0.32 2.13 12.21
C ASN A 275 -1.06 2.22 12.90
N ILE A 276 -2.05 1.61 12.26
CA ILE A 276 -3.43 1.58 12.70
C ILE A 276 -3.73 0.26 13.40
N GLU A 277 -4.51 0.33 14.48
CA GLU A 277 -5.07 -0.83 15.18
C GLU A 277 -6.59 -0.75 15.14
N LEU A 278 -7.20 -1.64 14.33
CA LEU A 278 -8.65 -1.74 14.18
C LEU A 278 -9.18 -2.79 15.16
N GLU A 279 -10.20 -2.39 15.92
CA GLU A 279 -10.80 -3.19 16.98
C GLU A 279 -12.29 -3.35 16.77
N ARG A 280 -12.85 -4.42 17.33
CA ARG A 280 -14.30 -4.61 17.41
C ARG A 280 -14.84 -3.94 18.67
N CYS A 281 -16.05 -3.41 18.58
CA CYS A 281 -16.74 -2.95 19.78
C CYS A 281 -17.06 -4.15 20.68
N LYS A 282 -16.93 -3.93 21.99
CA LYS A 282 -17.25 -4.91 23.02
C LYS A 282 -18.74 -4.84 23.33
#